data_AF-A0A842VZC9-F1
#
_entry.id   AF-A0A842VZC9-F1
#
_cell.length_a   1.000
_cell.length_b   1.000
_cell.length_c   1.000
_cell.angle_alpha   90.00
_cell.angle_beta   90.00
_cell.angle_gamma   90.00
#
_symmetry.space_group_name_H-M   'P 1'
#
loop_
_entity.id
_entity.type
_entity.pdbx_description
1 polymer ?
#
loop_
_entity_poly.entity_id
_entity_poly.type
_entity_poly.pdbx_seq_one_letter_code
_entity_poly.pdbx_strand_id
1 'polypeptide(L)'
;MCAMDPNKNKFDERFDTIYKMLSGSVVRGIVFSIYDKFGPQNLYAFPPTKKQEKNGFGDTREERIEKKIEQYKENIENIPHKNASKSTRDSLIQSFTERDYLQIAIKSVSLLIGDKIFERDKSLLQLSFFGILPYPDLDVCAHTLFKFYAEKDADIPKAVTFSLLIDNNKRNFIYNNIDFLKKIISDVSDKLIYFLKEKKWNISKCEESVMNSINEIVIEFFMNLKLIQHRPLTPIISKRQIKIVFTGLKNSGKTSFLLSVNRKYSELIRRDHPESADISIANMLGITIVNWDVNKRIIPSNFRTQSEIYLYDANLIYYFVDGTNLSQLAKSKKIFESMLRNMKKLGISIPIFIIISKIDQDISEEPEIRKIVTTIKSEFSSIALKYMKNFKFFETSIFEPTTILTAFSNGITLLSPNRDIAEFKLKEYSKLLNASALILFNDNGLVIAEYASDPAFDMTHNYLLKYVFETLGPQYIGIFKNLITEKCLIETRNDTDNISEDFAKLLKHPEDVLFKTKLNDGAIILIKRMQILDYSIYVLMFLKNNILSNKEINNYLDRLLEDFSKILQVYIE
;
A
#
# COMPACT_ATOMS: atom_id res chain seq x y z
N MET A 1 -24.22 -26.76 48.24
CA MET A 1 -24.66 -25.89 47.12
C MET A 1 -23.74 -24.69 47.09
N CYS A 2 -22.69 -24.72 46.27
CA CYS A 2 -21.81 -23.56 46.10
C CYS A 2 -22.55 -22.50 45.27
N ALA A 3 -22.66 -21.29 45.83
CA ALA A 3 -23.24 -20.14 45.16
C ALA A 3 -22.48 -19.88 43.84
N MET A 4 -23.22 -19.78 42.74
CA MET A 4 -22.68 -19.39 41.44
C MET A 4 -22.24 -17.92 41.50
N ASP A 5 -21.01 -17.65 41.06
CA ASP A 5 -20.48 -16.30 40.91
C ASP A 5 -21.37 -15.49 39.93
N PRO A 6 -21.99 -14.37 40.37
CA PRO A 6 -22.86 -13.56 39.53
C PRO A 6 -22.13 -12.86 38.36
N ASN A 7 -20.80 -12.82 38.35
CA ASN A 7 -20.03 -12.17 37.27
C ASN A 7 -20.00 -12.97 35.96
N LYS A 8 -20.23 -14.29 36.00
CA LYS A 8 -20.23 -15.13 34.80
C LYS A 8 -21.34 -14.76 33.80
N ASN A 9 -22.46 -14.22 34.28
CA ASN A 9 -23.60 -13.83 33.44
C ASN A 9 -23.34 -12.56 32.60
N LYS A 10 -22.50 -11.62 33.07
CA LYS A 10 -22.19 -10.37 32.34
C LYS A 10 -21.24 -10.60 31.16
N PHE A 11 -20.45 -11.67 31.22
CA PHE A 11 -19.46 -11.98 30.19
C PHE A 11 -20.12 -12.45 28.89
N ASP A 12 -21.14 -13.30 29.01
CA ASP A 12 -21.85 -13.88 27.88
C ASP A 12 -22.65 -12.83 27.08
N GLU A 13 -23.25 -11.84 27.75
CA GLU A 13 -23.97 -10.73 27.10
C GLU A 13 -23.06 -9.85 26.22
N ARG A 14 -21.78 -9.74 26.59
CA ARG A 14 -20.78 -8.94 25.85
C ARG A 14 -20.44 -9.59 24.51
N PHE A 15 -20.25 -10.91 24.47
CA PHE A 15 -20.01 -11.63 23.20
C PHE A 15 -21.23 -11.55 22.29
N ASP A 16 -22.43 -11.76 22.83
CA ASP A 16 -23.67 -11.58 22.08
C ASP A 16 -23.79 -10.17 21.50
N THR A 17 -23.31 -9.16 22.23
CA THR A 17 -23.26 -7.78 21.74
C THR A 17 -22.33 -7.64 20.54
N ILE A 18 -21.11 -8.18 20.59
CA ILE A 18 -20.17 -8.13 19.45
C ILE A 18 -20.72 -8.95 18.27
N TYR A 19 -21.29 -10.13 18.52
CA TYR A 19 -21.91 -10.94 17.47
C TYR A 19 -23.09 -10.21 16.79
N LYS A 20 -23.92 -9.52 17.56
CA LYS A 20 -24.98 -8.64 17.02
C LYS A 20 -24.40 -7.46 16.24
N MET A 21 -23.23 -6.95 16.61
CA MET A 21 -22.53 -5.91 15.84
C MET A 21 -21.92 -6.44 14.54
N LEU A 22 -21.44 -7.68 14.52
CA LEU A 22 -20.92 -8.33 13.31
C LEU A 22 -22.01 -8.84 12.37
N SER A 23 -23.21 -9.10 12.88
CA SER A 23 -24.33 -9.54 12.06
C SER A 23 -24.69 -8.48 11.01
N GLY A 24 -24.52 -8.83 9.73
CA GLY A 24 -24.68 -7.91 8.60
C GLY A 24 -23.52 -6.93 8.40
N SER A 25 -22.44 -7.07 9.16
CA SER A 25 -21.21 -6.29 8.99
C SER A 25 -20.37 -6.82 7.84
N VAL A 26 -19.59 -5.93 7.21
CA VAL A 26 -18.53 -6.31 6.26
C VAL A 26 -17.31 -6.92 6.95
N VAL A 27 -17.21 -6.76 8.28
CA VAL A 27 -16.11 -7.26 9.10
C VAL A 27 -16.39 -8.71 9.50
N ARG A 28 -15.41 -9.58 9.26
CA ARG A 28 -15.46 -11.01 9.58
C ARG A 28 -14.76 -11.34 10.89
N GLY A 29 -13.85 -10.49 11.35
CA GLY A 29 -13.14 -10.71 12.60
C GLY A 29 -11.92 -9.82 12.80
N ILE A 30 -11.18 -10.09 13.86
CA ILE A 30 -9.86 -9.52 14.13
C ILE A 30 -8.88 -10.59 14.59
N VAL A 31 -7.59 -10.39 14.33
CA VAL A 31 -6.50 -11.24 14.80
C VAL A 31 -5.36 -10.37 15.30
N PHE A 32 -5.00 -10.52 16.56
CA PHE A 32 -3.79 -9.94 17.14
C PHE A 32 -2.76 -11.05 17.28
N SER A 33 -1.63 -10.90 16.59
CA SER A 33 -0.60 -11.94 16.48
C SER A 33 0.74 -11.44 17.00
N ILE A 34 1.57 -12.37 17.43
CA ILE A 34 2.91 -12.12 17.98
C ILE A 34 3.89 -13.16 17.47
N TYR A 35 5.15 -12.77 17.29
CA TYR A 35 6.26 -13.72 17.20
C TYR A 35 6.84 -13.97 18.58
N ASP A 36 6.73 -15.20 19.08
CA ASP A 36 7.31 -15.61 20.35
C ASP A 36 8.29 -16.79 20.18
N LYS A 37 8.68 -17.42 21.30
CA LYS A 37 9.62 -18.56 21.30
C LYS A 37 9.15 -19.79 20.53
N PHE A 38 7.85 -19.88 20.21
CA PHE A 38 7.25 -20.95 19.43
C PHE A 38 6.97 -20.51 17.98
N GLY A 39 7.40 -19.30 17.60
CA GLY A 39 7.16 -18.71 16.28
C GLY A 39 5.92 -17.82 16.26
N PRO A 40 5.31 -17.60 15.06
CA PRO A 40 4.08 -16.84 14.93
C PRO A 40 2.90 -17.48 15.67
N GLN A 41 2.21 -16.71 16.50
CA GLN A 41 1.01 -17.13 17.20
C GLN A 41 -0.09 -16.07 17.13
N ASN A 42 -1.35 -16.48 17.07
CA ASN A 42 -2.49 -15.61 17.31
C ASN A 42 -2.73 -15.50 18.84
N LEU A 43 -2.43 -14.35 19.41
CA LEU A 43 -2.61 -14.08 20.83
C LEU A 43 -4.07 -13.81 21.19
N TYR A 44 -4.79 -13.14 20.29
CA TYR A 44 -6.21 -12.89 20.42
C TYR A 44 -6.85 -12.98 19.04
N ALA A 45 -8.03 -13.60 18.97
CA ALA A 45 -8.82 -13.65 17.76
C ALA A 45 -10.30 -13.48 18.11
N PHE A 46 -11.02 -12.78 17.25
CA PHE A 46 -12.46 -12.67 17.34
C PHE A 46 -13.07 -12.89 15.95
N PRO A 47 -14.16 -13.64 15.80
CA PRO A 47 -14.85 -14.43 16.84
C PRO A 47 -13.95 -15.51 17.50
N PRO A 48 -14.19 -15.88 18.77
CA PRO A 48 -13.41 -16.92 19.43
C PRO A 48 -13.63 -18.30 18.76
N THR A 49 -12.60 -19.15 18.80
CA THR A 49 -12.70 -20.54 18.33
C THR A 49 -13.36 -21.44 19.37
N LYS A 50 -13.99 -22.56 18.94
CA LYS A 50 -14.60 -23.57 19.84
C LYS A 50 -13.65 -24.12 20.93
N LYS A 51 -12.34 -24.08 20.70
CA LYS A 51 -11.32 -24.55 21.67
C LYS A 51 -10.90 -23.45 22.65
N GLN A 52 -10.88 -22.18 22.21
CA GLN A 52 -10.76 -21.02 23.10
C GLN A 52 -11.97 -20.94 24.04
N GLU A 53 -13.16 -21.31 23.54
CA GLU A 53 -14.33 -21.53 24.39
C GLU A 53 -14.02 -22.59 25.45
N LYS A 54 -13.54 -23.79 25.09
CA LYS A 54 -13.30 -24.86 26.10
C LYS A 54 -12.16 -24.61 27.10
N ASN A 55 -11.09 -23.91 26.70
CA ASN A 55 -9.90 -23.72 27.54
C ASN A 55 -9.94 -22.46 28.43
N GLY A 56 -10.94 -21.59 28.23
CA GLY A 56 -11.17 -20.38 29.05
C GLY A 56 -12.63 -20.22 29.52
N PHE A 57 -13.56 -21.05 29.05
CA PHE A 57 -14.99 -20.93 29.34
C PHE A 57 -15.55 -22.28 29.78
N GLY A 58 -15.87 -22.34 31.07
CA GLY A 58 -16.42 -23.55 31.70
C GLY A 58 -17.66 -24.08 30.99
N ASP A 59 -17.62 -25.38 30.78
CA ASP A 59 -18.54 -26.25 30.07
C ASP A 59 -19.88 -26.41 30.82
N THR A 60 -20.82 -25.46 30.70
CA THR A 60 -22.23 -25.62 31.15
C THR A 60 -23.15 -24.62 30.43
N ARG A 61 -23.32 -24.71 29.11
CA ARG A 61 -23.92 -23.59 28.33
C ARG A 61 -25.17 -23.89 27.49
N GLU A 62 -25.48 -25.12 27.11
CA GLU A 62 -26.48 -25.32 26.04
C GLU A 62 -27.96 -25.29 26.51
N GLU A 63 -28.30 -25.78 27.70
CA GLU A 63 -29.72 -25.86 28.13
C GLU A 63 -30.28 -24.59 28.78
N ARG A 64 -29.43 -23.63 29.18
CA ARG A 64 -29.87 -22.41 29.91
C ARG A 64 -30.15 -21.21 29.01
N ILE A 65 -29.61 -21.20 27.79
CA ILE A 65 -29.80 -20.13 26.82
C ILE A 65 -31.20 -20.20 26.18
N GLU A 66 -31.75 -21.41 25.98
CA GLU A 66 -33.06 -21.59 25.34
C GLU A 66 -34.22 -21.05 26.20
N LYS A 67 -34.16 -21.18 27.54
CA LYS A 67 -35.18 -20.61 28.44
C LYS A 67 -35.14 -19.08 28.57
N LYS A 68 -33.99 -18.43 28.32
CA LYS A 68 -33.86 -16.97 28.45
C LYS A 68 -34.20 -16.22 27.16
N ILE A 69 -34.04 -16.84 25.99
CA ILE A 69 -34.48 -16.27 24.71
C ILE A 69 -36.01 -16.14 24.67
N GLU A 70 -36.73 -17.05 25.33
CA GLU A 70 -38.19 -17.02 25.43
C GLU A 70 -38.71 -15.86 26.30
N GLN A 71 -37.97 -15.49 27.34
CA GLN A 71 -38.30 -14.39 28.24
C GLN A 71 -37.98 -12.99 27.66
N TYR A 72 -37.11 -12.89 26.65
CA TYR A 72 -36.76 -11.63 25.99
C TYR A 72 -37.64 -11.28 24.78
N LYS A 73 -38.47 -12.23 24.30
CA LYS A 73 -39.44 -11.97 23.22
C LYS A 73 -40.59 -11.05 23.65
N GLU A 74 -40.87 -10.94 24.94
CA GLU A 74 -41.96 -10.10 25.46
C GLU A 74 -41.59 -8.61 25.60
N ASN A 75 -40.32 -8.21 25.43
CA ASN A 75 -39.88 -6.82 25.67
C ASN A 75 -39.35 -6.08 24.42
N ILE A 76 -39.45 -6.67 23.23
CA ILE A 76 -39.02 -6.01 21.98
C ILE A 76 -40.14 -6.17 20.94
N GLU A 77 -41.24 -5.44 21.14
CA GLU A 77 -42.17 -5.12 20.06
C GLU A 77 -41.83 -3.74 19.48
N ASN A 78 -41.87 -3.65 18.14
CA ASN A 78 -41.66 -2.48 17.27
C ASN A 78 -40.27 -2.28 16.63
N ILE A 79 -39.60 -3.38 16.26
CA ILE A 79 -38.69 -3.38 15.10
C ILE A 79 -39.08 -4.61 14.24
N PRO A 80 -39.28 -4.47 12.92
CA PRO A 80 -39.63 -5.61 12.06
C PRO A 80 -38.42 -6.56 11.96
N HIS A 81 -38.37 -7.54 12.85
CA HIS A 81 -37.38 -8.61 12.83
C HIS A 81 -37.93 -9.81 12.05
N LYS A 82 -37.31 -10.10 10.90
CA LYS A 82 -37.27 -11.47 10.38
C LYS A 82 -36.48 -12.30 11.39
N ASN A 83 -37.13 -13.30 11.99
CA ASN A 83 -36.53 -14.26 12.90
C ASN A 83 -35.32 -14.93 12.23
N ALA A 84 -34.12 -14.57 12.67
CA ALA A 84 -32.89 -15.29 12.34
C ALA A 84 -32.93 -16.62 13.11
N SER A 85 -33.28 -17.71 12.42
CA SER A 85 -33.30 -19.06 12.97
C SER A 85 -31.90 -19.54 13.38
N LYS A 86 -31.80 -20.68 14.09
CA LYS A 86 -30.54 -21.33 14.50
C LYS A 86 -29.56 -21.53 13.33
N SER A 87 -30.07 -21.71 12.10
CA SER A 87 -29.24 -21.78 10.87
C SER A 87 -28.57 -20.46 10.49
N THR A 88 -29.07 -19.32 10.98
CA THR A 88 -28.59 -17.98 10.67
C THR A 88 -27.40 -17.59 11.55
N ARG A 89 -27.27 -18.13 12.78
CA ARG A 89 -26.05 -17.99 13.60
C ARG A 89 -24.87 -18.73 12.97
N ASP A 90 -25.12 -19.93 12.44
CA ASP A 90 -24.10 -20.74 11.78
C ASP A 90 -23.81 -20.30 10.33
N SER A 91 -24.74 -19.58 9.67
CA SER A 91 -24.54 -19.11 8.28
C SER A 91 -24.00 -17.68 8.14
N LEU A 92 -24.10 -16.83 9.18
CA LEU A 92 -23.70 -15.42 9.09
C LEU A 92 -22.21 -15.17 9.33
N ILE A 93 -21.53 -16.10 10.01
CA ILE A 93 -20.11 -16.01 10.33
C ILE A 93 -19.49 -17.30 9.83
N GLN A 94 -18.73 -17.21 8.73
CA GLN A 94 -17.79 -18.26 8.38
C GLN A 94 -16.90 -18.47 9.60
N SER A 95 -17.12 -19.56 10.34
CA SER A 95 -16.47 -19.74 11.64
C SER A 95 -15.01 -20.05 11.40
N PHE A 96 -14.15 -19.05 11.54
CA PHE A 96 -12.70 -19.27 11.50
C PHE A 96 -12.31 -20.32 12.53
N THR A 97 -11.54 -21.30 12.08
CA THR A 97 -10.92 -22.30 12.92
C THR A 97 -9.64 -21.76 13.55
N GLU A 98 -9.12 -22.45 14.57
CA GLU A 98 -7.81 -22.16 15.15
C GLU A 98 -6.70 -22.22 14.09
N ARG A 99 -6.85 -23.14 13.12
CA ARG A 99 -5.95 -23.27 11.98
C ARG A 99 -5.98 -22.02 11.09
N ASP A 100 -7.15 -21.45 10.85
CA ASP A 100 -7.28 -20.28 9.98
C ASP A 100 -6.63 -19.05 10.63
N TYR A 101 -6.85 -18.84 11.94
CA TYR A 101 -6.18 -17.77 12.67
C TYR A 101 -4.67 -17.96 12.76
N LEU A 102 -4.22 -19.20 12.92
CA LEU A 102 -2.79 -19.51 12.90
C LEU A 102 -2.19 -19.24 11.52
N GLN A 103 -2.88 -19.57 10.43
CA GLN A 103 -2.44 -19.23 9.07
C GLN A 103 -2.33 -17.71 8.87
N ILE A 104 -3.28 -16.94 9.38
CA ILE A 104 -3.23 -15.47 9.37
C ILE A 104 -2.03 -14.95 10.17
N ALA A 105 -1.82 -15.49 11.37
CA ALA A 105 -0.68 -15.13 12.21
C ALA A 105 0.66 -15.45 11.52
N ILE A 106 0.81 -16.66 10.98
CA ILE A 106 2.01 -17.08 10.24
C ILE A 106 2.25 -16.15 9.06
N LYS A 107 1.27 -15.96 8.17
CA LYS A 107 1.45 -15.12 6.97
C LYS A 107 1.80 -13.67 7.34
N SER A 108 1.05 -13.05 8.27
CA SER A 108 1.27 -11.64 8.64
C SER A 108 2.57 -11.42 9.42
N VAL A 109 2.86 -12.24 10.43
CA VAL A 109 4.06 -12.08 11.25
C VAL A 109 5.30 -12.45 10.45
N SER A 110 5.29 -13.55 9.68
CA SER A 110 6.42 -13.92 8.82
C SER A 110 6.74 -12.83 7.80
N LEU A 111 5.72 -12.14 7.28
CA LEU A 111 5.95 -10.99 6.41
C LEU A 111 6.60 -9.81 7.16
N LEU A 112 6.36 -9.63 8.46
CA LEU A 112 7.08 -8.62 9.25
C LEU A 112 8.53 -9.02 9.55
N ILE A 113 8.75 -10.28 9.89
CA ILE A 113 10.05 -10.75 10.39
C ILE A 113 11.03 -11.19 9.29
N GLY A 114 10.50 -11.60 8.14
CA GLY A 114 11.30 -12.29 7.12
C GLY A 114 12.00 -13.52 7.72
N ASP A 115 13.28 -13.69 7.40
CA ASP A 115 14.11 -14.79 7.92
C ASP A 115 14.94 -14.42 9.15
N LYS A 116 14.74 -13.23 9.74
CA LYS A 116 15.60 -12.77 10.82
C LYS A 116 15.17 -13.31 12.16
N ILE A 117 16.16 -13.80 12.90
CA ILE A 117 16.17 -13.72 14.36
C ILE A 117 16.64 -12.28 14.63
N PHE A 118 15.75 -11.41 15.12
CA PHE A 118 16.12 -10.01 15.34
C PHE A 118 17.35 -9.89 16.22
N GLU A 119 18.44 -9.37 15.65
CA GLU A 119 19.50 -8.75 16.42
C GLU A 119 18.91 -7.58 17.22
N ARG A 120 19.60 -7.14 18.28
CA ARG A 120 19.16 -6.13 19.27
C ARG A 120 19.03 -4.70 18.70
N ASP A 121 18.48 -4.55 17.50
CA ASP A 121 18.26 -3.28 16.84
C ASP A 121 17.01 -2.60 17.42
N LYS A 122 17.23 -1.70 18.38
CA LYS A 122 16.17 -0.91 19.01
C LYS A 122 15.48 0.05 18.04
N SER A 123 16.06 0.34 16.86
CA SER A 123 15.41 1.20 15.85
C SER A 123 14.10 0.58 15.32
N LEU A 124 13.96 -0.75 15.40
CA LEU A 124 12.75 -1.46 15.01
C LEU A 124 11.52 -1.02 15.82
N LEU A 125 11.70 -0.56 17.06
CA LEU A 125 10.58 -0.09 17.91
C LEU A 125 9.88 1.15 17.36
N GLN A 126 10.53 1.89 16.45
CA GLN A 126 9.95 3.05 15.76
C GLN A 126 9.20 2.65 14.48
N LEU A 127 9.37 1.41 14.01
CA LEU A 127 8.70 0.93 12.81
C LEU A 127 7.25 0.56 13.12
N SER A 128 6.36 1.26 12.43
CA SER A 128 4.93 1.02 12.45
C SER A 128 4.40 1.34 11.06
N PHE A 129 3.86 0.34 10.39
CA PHE A 129 3.29 0.52 9.06
C PHE A 129 2.07 -0.35 8.86
N PHE A 130 1.27 0.01 7.87
CA PHE A 130 0.07 -0.74 7.51
C PHE A 130 0.29 -1.48 6.20
N GLY A 131 -0.44 -2.57 6.04
CA GLY A 131 -0.63 -3.25 4.78
C GLY A 131 -2.04 -3.81 4.69
N ILE A 132 -2.39 -4.22 3.49
CA ILE A 132 -3.56 -5.00 3.16
C ILE A 132 -3.03 -6.34 2.70
N LEU A 133 -3.54 -7.43 3.27
CA LEU A 133 -3.11 -8.79 2.98
C LEU A 133 -4.31 -9.63 2.49
N PRO A 134 -4.21 -10.30 1.33
CA PRO A 134 -5.27 -11.18 0.87
C PRO A 134 -5.10 -12.57 1.51
N TYR A 135 -6.22 -13.19 1.85
CA TYR A 135 -6.29 -14.59 2.27
C TYR A 135 -7.32 -15.30 1.39
N PRO A 136 -6.97 -15.64 0.13
CA PRO A 136 -7.92 -16.23 -0.82
C PRO A 136 -8.54 -17.53 -0.30
N ASP A 137 -7.73 -18.34 0.39
CA ASP A 137 -8.15 -19.61 1.01
C ASP A 137 -9.27 -19.44 2.05
N LEU A 138 -9.37 -18.22 2.61
CA LEU A 138 -10.30 -17.86 3.67
C LEU A 138 -11.38 -16.88 3.19
N ASP A 139 -11.40 -16.53 1.90
CA ASP A 139 -12.26 -15.51 1.29
C ASP A 139 -12.30 -14.17 2.07
N VAL A 140 -11.16 -13.78 2.65
CA VAL A 140 -11.04 -12.50 3.37
C VAL A 140 -9.80 -11.72 2.96
N CYS A 141 -9.89 -10.41 3.18
CA CYS A 141 -8.80 -9.47 3.05
C CYS A 141 -8.59 -8.79 4.41
N ALA A 142 -7.34 -8.67 4.86
CA ALA A 142 -7.02 -8.08 6.16
C ALA A 142 -6.34 -6.73 6.04
N HIS A 143 -6.88 -5.71 6.72
CA HIS A 143 -6.12 -4.50 6.99
C HIS A 143 -5.24 -4.73 8.22
N THR A 144 -3.92 -4.83 8.00
CA THR A 144 -2.95 -5.30 8.97
C THR A 144 -2.02 -4.16 9.38
N LEU A 145 -1.94 -3.89 10.68
CA LEU A 145 -0.89 -3.08 11.28
C LEU A 145 0.28 -3.99 11.64
N PHE A 146 1.49 -3.58 11.27
CA PHE A 146 2.74 -4.24 11.58
C PHE A 146 3.56 -3.36 12.53
N LYS A 147 3.99 -3.92 13.66
CA LYS A 147 4.70 -3.17 14.69
C LYS A 147 5.68 -4.03 15.47
N PHE A 148 6.67 -3.40 16.08
CA PHE A 148 7.54 -4.01 17.07
C PHE A 148 7.26 -3.45 18.47
N TYR A 149 7.38 -4.29 19.48
CA TYR A 149 7.39 -3.85 20.86
C TYR A 149 8.48 -4.56 21.66
N ALA A 150 8.97 -3.93 22.73
CA ALA A 150 9.85 -4.57 23.70
C ALA A 150 9.08 -4.77 25.01
N GLU A 151 9.24 -5.93 25.63
CA GLU A 151 8.82 -6.17 27.01
C GLU A 151 9.71 -5.39 27.98
N LYS A 152 9.20 -5.14 29.19
CA LYS A 152 10.05 -4.65 30.28
C LYS A 152 11.19 -5.66 30.46
N ASP A 153 12.43 -5.16 30.38
CA ASP A 153 13.67 -5.94 30.54
C ASP A 153 14.05 -6.89 29.38
N ALA A 154 13.35 -6.86 28.24
CA ALA A 154 13.74 -7.62 27.06
C ALA A 154 14.66 -6.82 26.14
N ASP A 155 15.83 -7.40 25.81
CA ASP A 155 16.79 -6.81 24.87
C ASP A 155 16.36 -6.89 23.40
N ILE A 156 15.38 -7.75 23.08
CA ILE A 156 15.00 -8.09 21.70
C ILE A 156 13.55 -7.63 21.45
N PRO A 157 13.33 -6.72 20.49
CA PRO A 157 11.99 -6.38 20.04
C PRO A 157 11.23 -7.60 19.50
N LYS A 158 9.96 -7.74 19.87
CA LYS A 158 9.05 -8.76 19.36
C LYS A 158 8.15 -8.16 18.28
N ALA A 159 8.00 -8.90 17.20
CA ALA A 159 7.09 -8.57 16.11
C ALA A 159 5.64 -8.84 16.54
N VAL A 160 4.76 -7.89 16.27
CA VAL A 160 3.32 -8.01 16.49
C VAL A 160 2.55 -7.50 15.28
N THR A 161 1.41 -8.13 15.01
CA THR A 161 0.48 -7.68 13.98
C THR A 161 -0.93 -7.59 14.53
N PHE A 162 -1.69 -6.61 14.06
CA PHE A 162 -3.14 -6.52 14.29
C PHE A 162 -3.85 -6.51 12.95
N SER A 163 -4.67 -7.52 12.69
CA SER A 163 -5.35 -7.74 11.42
C SER A 163 -6.86 -7.56 11.58
N LEU A 164 -7.45 -6.60 10.87
CA LEU A 164 -8.90 -6.47 10.72
C LEU A 164 -9.35 -7.25 9.48
N LEU A 165 -10.10 -8.34 9.69
CA LEU A 165 -10.55 -9.24 8.63
C LEU A 165 -11.87 -8.74 8.04
N ILE A 166 -11.89 -8.55 6.73
CA ILE A 166 -13.05 -8.09 5.96
C ILE A 166 -13.30 -9.08 4.84
N ASP A 167 -14.58 -9.32 4.55
CA ASP A 167 -14.98 -10.16 3.42
C ASP A 167 -14.30 -9.68 2.13
N ASN A 168 -13.67 -10.60 1.38
CA ASN A 168 -12.95 -10.25 0.17
C ASN A 168 -13.84 -9.51 -0.85
N ASN A 169 -15.12 -9.88 -0.94
CA ASN A 169 -16.09 -9.20 -1.82
C ASN A 169 -16.45 -7.77 -1.35
N LYS A 170 -16.09 -7.40 -0.11
CA LYS A 170 -16.27 -6.06 0.49
C LYS A 170 -14.96 -5.32 0.76
N ARG A 171 -13.82 -5.78 0.25
CA ARG A 171 -12.50 -5.15 0.49
C ARG A 171 -12.42 -3.66 0.15
N ASN A 172 -13.28 -3.13 -0.75
CA ASN A 172 -13.44 -1.69 -1.00
C ASN A 172 -13.69 -0.88 0.28
N PHE A 173 -14.31 -1.49 1.29
CA PHE A 173 -14.50 -0.89 2.60
C PHE A 173 -13.17 -0.49 3.25
N ILE A 174 -12.10 -1.29 3.11
CA ILE A 174 -10.77 -0.95 3.64
C ILE A 174 -10.28 0.33 2.96
N TYR A 175 -10.27 0.34 1.63
CA TYR A 175 -9.70 1.43 0.85
C TYR A 175 -10.44 2.75 1.08
N ASN A 176 -11.77 2.71 1.11
CA ASN A 176 -12.59 3.90 1.29
C ASN A 176 -12.47 4.51 2.69
N ASN A 177 -12.06 3.72 3.68
CA ASN A 177 -11.98 4.15 5.07
C ASN A 177 -10.56 4.05 5.65
N ILE A 178 -9.53 3.97 4.80
CA ILE A 178 -8.19 3.56 5.22
C ILE A 178 -7.62 4.45 6.33
N ASP A 179 -7.77 5.78 6.24
CA ASP A 179 -7.22 6.69 7.26
C ASP A 179 -7.94 6.57 8.61
N PHE A 180 -9.26 6.36 8.59
CA PHE A 180 -10.05 6.12 9.79
C PHE A 180 -9.70 4.77 10.41
N LEU A 181 -9.61 3.72 9.58
CA LEU A 181 -9.25 2.37 10.01
C LEU A 181 -7.84 2.34 10.61
N LYS A 182 -6.86 3.01 9.98
CA LYS A 182 -5.50 3.17 10.50
C LYS A 182 -5.50 3.73 11.90
N LYS A 183 -6.27 4.79 12.16
CA LYS A 183 -6.37 5.39 13.49
C LYS A 183 -6.92 4.40 14.52
N ILE A 184 -8.10 3.83 14.29
CA ILE A 184 -8.73 2.94 15.28
C ILE A 184 -7.95 1.63 15.49
N ILE A 185 -7.29 1.12 14.44
CA ILE A 185 -6.42 -0.06 14.53
C ILE A 185 -5.15 0.26 15.33
N SER A 186 -4.59 1.45 15.16
CA SER A 186 -3.43 1.89 15.96
C SER A 186 -3.82 2.00 17.44
N ASP A 187 -4.95 2.67 17.72
CA ASP A 187 -5.44 2.88 19.08
C ASP A 187 -5.70 1.55 19.81
N VAL A 188 -6.39 0.59 19.16
CA VAL A 188 -6.66 -0.72 19.75
C VAL A 188 -5.38 -1.54 19.91
N SER A 189 -4.46 -1.50 18.94
CA SER A 189 -3.19 -2.22 19.01
C SER A 189 -2.31 -1.69 20.14
N ASP A 190 -2.22 -0.37 20.32
CA ASP A 190 -1.44 0.23 21.40
C ASP A 190 -1.99 -0.12 22.78
N LYS A 191 -3.33 -0.14 22.92
CA LYS A 191 -3.98 -0.66 24.13
C LYS A 191 -3.60 -2.12 24.38
N LEU A 192 -3.68 -3.00 23.38
CA LEU A 192 -3.31 -4.41 23.52
C LEU A 192 -1.82 -4.62 23.86
N ILE A 193 -0.92 -3.87 23.23
CA ILE A 193 0.52 -3.89 23.50
C ILE A 193 0.82 -3.38 24.93
N TYR A 194 0.08 -2.40 25.41
CA TYR A 194 0.20 -1.94 26.80
C TYR A 194 -0.11 -3.08 27.79
N PHE A 195 -1.15 -3.88 27.53
CA PHE A 195 -1.45 -5.07 28.35
C PHE A 195 -0.34 -6.12 28.31
N LEU A 196 0.28 -6.34 27.14
CA LEU A 196 1.45 -7.21 27.01
C LEU A 196 2.62 -6.73 27.89
N LYS A 197 2.87 -5.42 27.94
CA LYS A 197 3.97 -4.82 28.72
C LYS A 197 3.75 -4.82 30.23
N GLU A 198 2.53 -4.49 30.67
CA GLU A 198 2.24 -4.25 32.10
C GLU A 198 1.76 -5.47 32.87
N LYS A 199 1.03 -6.40 32.23
CA LYS A 199 0.30 -7.46 32.94
C LYS A 199 0.81 -8.89 32.74
N LYS A 200 2.01 -9.07 32.17
CA LYS A 200 2.58 -10.40 31.81
C LYS A 200 1.48 -11.31 31.25
N TRP A 201 0.76 -10.87 30.21
CA TRP A 201 -0.25 -11.68 29.51
C TRP A 201 0.40 -13.02 29.16
N ASN A 202 0.19 -14.00 30.03
CA ASN A 202 0.80 -15.30 29.92
C ASN A 202 -0.25 -16.19 29.31
N ILE A 203 -0.04 -16.58 28.06
CA ILE A 203 -0.95 -17.38 27.25
C ILE A 203 -1.39 -18.65 28.01
N SER A 204 -0.56 -19.16 28.92
CA SER A 204 -0.84 -20.34 29.74
C SER A 204 -1.70 -20.10 30.99
N LYS A 205 -1.87 -18.85 31.45
CA LYS A 205 -2.59 -18.47 32.69
C LYS A 205 -3.29 -17.13 32.51
N CYS A 206 -4.19 -17.04 31.51
CA CYS A 206 -4.93 -15.81 31.29
C CYS A 206 -5.97 -15.64 32.41
N GLU A 207 -5.75 -14.69 33.31
CA GLU A 207 -6.72 -14.35 34.35
C GLU A 207 -7.99 -13.77 33.71
N GLU A 208 -9.16 -14.16 34.21
CA GLU A 208 -10.46 -13.69 33.74
C GLU A 208 -10.56 -12.14 33.75
N SER A 209 -9.91 -11.51 34.73
CA SER A 209 -9.82 -10.05 34.86
C SER A 209 -9.14 -9.37 33.66
N VAL A 210 -8.11 -9.99 33.07
CA VAL A 210 -7.37 -9.47 31.92
C VAL A 210 -8.18 -9.62 30.65
N MET A 211 -8.82 -10.80 30.47
CA MET A 211 -9.72 -11.03 29.33
C MET A 211 -10.91 -10.07 29.34
N ASN A 212 -11.44 -9.72 30.51
CA ASN A 212 -12.49 -8.71 30.64
C ASN A 212 -12.07 -7.34 30.12
N SER A 213 -10.87 -6.87 30.48
CA SER A 213 -10.34 -5.59 29.98
C SER A 213 -10.09 -5.61 28.47
N ILE A 214 -9.55 -6.72 27.94
CA ILE A 214 -9.34 -6.89 26.49
C ILE A 214 -10.68 -6.84 25.75
N ASN A 215 -11.70 -7.52 26.26
CA ASN A 215 -13.02 -7.52 25.64
C ASN A 215 -13.66 -6.12 25.61
N GLU A 216 -13.47 -5.31 26.65
CA GLU A 216 -13.95 -3.92 26.66
C GLU A 216 -13.29 -3.08 25.57
N ILE A 217 -11.97 -3.24 25.38
CA ILE A 217 -11.22 -2.61 24.30
C ILE A 217 -11.74 -3.04 22.93
N VAL A 218 -12.02 -4.33 22.77
CA VAL A 218 -12.52 -4.90 21.51
C VAL A 218 -13.96 -4.45 21.22
N ILE A 219 -14.82 -4.34 22.25
CA ILE A 219 -16.17 -3.78 22.11
C ILE A 219 -16.11 -2.32 21.66
N GLU A 220 -15.28 -1.51 22.31
CA GLU A 220 -15.06 -0.11 21.92
C GLU A 220 -14.59 -0.01 20.46
N PHE A 221 -13.66 -0.87 20.05
CA PHE A 221 -13.20 -0.97 18.67
C PHE A 221 -14.33 -1.31 17.69
N PHE A 222 -15.16 -2.32 17.99
CA PHE A 222 -16.29 -2.69 17.12
C PHE A 222 -17.40 -1.62 17.09
N MET A 223 -17.61 -0.89 18.19
CA MET A 223 -18.51 0.27 18.19
C MET A 223 -18.00 1.36 17.23
N ASN A 224 -16.71 1.68 17.28
CA ASN A 224 -16.09 2.64 16.36
C ASN A 224 -16.18 2.16 14.90
N LEU A 225 -15.95 0.88 14.63
CA LEU A 225 -16.13 0.29 13.29
C LEU A 225 -17.58 0.40 12.80
N LYS A 226 -18.55 0.15 13.67
CA LYS A 226 -19.97 0.24 13.32
C LYS A 226 -20.36 1.68 12.95
N LEU A 227 -19.81 2.68 13.63
CA LEU A 227 -20.00 4.09 13.26
C LEU A 227 -19.48 4.39 11.86
N ILE A 228 -18.32 3.86 11.48
CA ILE A 228 -17.75 4.00 10.13
C ILE A 228 -18.66 3.34 9.08
N GLN A 229 -19.16 2.14 9.37
CA GLN A 229 -20.06 1.40 8.46
C GLN A 229 -21.39 2.11 8.21
N HIS A 230 -21.96 2.78 9.23
CA HIS A 230 -23.23 3.51 9.10
C HIS A 230 -23.08 4.94 8.56
N ARG A 231 -21.86 5.50 8.57
CA ARG A 231 -21.57 6.83 8.02
C ARG A 231 -20.47 6.73 6.95
N PRO A 232 -20.71 6.01 5.83
CA PRO A 232 -19.74 6.01 4.75
C PRO A 232 -19.64 7.43 4.19
N LEU A 233 -18.49 8.09 4.38
CA LEU A 233 -18.24 9.44 3.85
C LEU A 233 -18.20 9.48 2.32
N THR A 234 -18.05 8.30 1.70
CA THR A 234 -18.07 8.05 0.25
C THR A 234 -19.10 6.98 -0.07
N PRO A 235 -19.92 7.12 -1.13
CA PRO A 235 -20.83 6.05 -1.56
C PRO A 235 -20.07 4.73 -1.74
N ILE A 236 -20.66 3.61 -1.30
CA ILE A 236 -20.05 2.28 -1.47
C ILE A 236 -20.12 1.91 -2.95
N ILE A 237 -19.07 2.25 -3.72
CA ILE A 237 -18.92 1.83 -5.11
C ILE A 237 -18.38 0.40 -5.14
N SER A 238 -18.93 -0.43 -6.03
CA SER A 238 -18.59 -1.86 -6.17
C SER A 238 -17.18 -2.12 -6.70
N LYS A 239 -16.51 -1.11 -7.27
CA LYS A 239 -15.09 -1.15 -7.69
C LYS A 239 -14.38 0.13 -7.22
N ARG A 240 -13.20 0.00 -6.62
CA ARG A 240 -12.33 1.13 -6.28
C ARG A 240 -12.03 1.90 -7.56
N GLN A 241 -12.38 3.18 -7.60
CA GLN A 241 -11.90 4.12 -8.62
C GLN A 241 -10.93 5.06 -7.92
N ILE A 242 -9.63 4.87 -8.12
CA ILE A 242 -8.65 5.86 -7.68
C ILE A 242 -8.83 7.08 -8.57
N LYS A 243 -9.28 8.20 -8.01
CA LYS A 243 -9.49 9.45 -8.74
C LYS A 243 -8.23 10.30 -8.69
N ILE A 244 -7.57 10.42 -9.84
CA ILE A 244 -6.40 11.30 -9.99
C ILE A 244 -6.80 12.51 -10.82
N VAL A 245 -6.55 13.70 -10.31
CA VAL A 245 -6.89 14.96 -10.98
C VAL A 245 -5.66 15.56 -11.63
N PHE A 246 -5.68 15.71 -12.95
CA PHE A 246 -4.67 16.48 -13.66
C PHE A 246 -5.21 17.89 -13.87
N THR A 247 -4.51 18.91 -13.41
CA THR A 247 -4.98 20.31 -13.52
C THR A 247 -3.81 21.27 -13.75
N GLY A 248 -4.09 22.48 -14.21
CA GLY A 248 -3.09 23.45 -14.64
C GLY A 248 -3.60 24.29 -15.79
N LEU A 249 -2.80 25.27 -16.24
CA LEU A 249 -3.16 26.13 -17.37
C LEU A 249 -3.29 25.35 -18.69
N LYS A 250 -4.04 25.91 -19.65
CA LYS A 250 -4.07 25.38 -21.01
C LYS A 250 -2.64 25.33 -21.59
N ASN A 251 -2.33 24.28 -22.35
CA ASN A 251 -1.02 24.04 -22.97
C ASN A 251 0.15 23.80 -21.99
N SER A 252 -0.13 23.51 -20.71
CA SER A 252 0.90 23.12 -19.73
C SER A 252 1.34 21.65 -19.83
N GLY A 253 1.12 20.98 -20.97
CA GLY A 253 1.58 19.60 -21.18
C GLY A 253 0.76 18.45 -20.56
N LYS A 254 -0.41 18.72 -19.95
CA LYS A 254 -1.24 17.68 -19.28
C LYS A 254 -1.58 16.48 -20.17
N THR A 255 -2.14 16.75 -21.35
CA THR A 255 -2.56 15.71 -22.30
C THR A 255 -1.35 14.94 -22.83
N SER A 256 -0.26 15.64 -23.15
CA SER A 256 0.97 15.01 -23.63
C SER A 256 1.60 14.11 -22.57
N PHE A 257 1.59 14.54 -21.31
CA PHE A 257 2.02 13.73 -20.17
C PHE A 257 1.19 12.44 -20.06
N LEU A 258 -0.14 12.55 -20.08
CA LEU A 258 -1.03 11.37 -20.00
C LEU A 258 -0.85 10.39 -21.16
N LEU A 259 -0.66 10.91 -22.37
CA LEU A 259 -0.41 10.08 -23.56
C LEU A 259 0.95 9.38 -23.49
N SER A 260 1.96 10.06 -22.94
CA SER A 260 3.30 9.50 -22.73
C SER A 260 3.27 8.37 -21.71
N VAL A 261 2.53 8.54 -20.60
CA VAL A 261 2.31 7.47 -19.61
C VAL A 261 1.61 6.26 -20.26
N ASN A 262 0.62 6.50 -21.13
CA ASN A 262 -0.09 5.44 -21.86
C ASN A 262 0.71 4.82 -23.01
N ARG A 263 1.95 5.29 -23.27
CA ARG A 263 2.79 4.88 -24.40
C ARG A 263 2.11 5.04 -25.78
N LYS A 264 1.13 5.95 -25.87
CA LYS A 264 0.38 6.25 -27.10
C LYS A 264 1.02 7.39 -27.88
N TYR A 265 2.34 7.30 -28.10
CA TYR A 265 3.11 8.38 -28.74
C TYR A 265 2.63 8.70 -30.16
N SER A 266 2.10 7.72 -30.89
CA SER A 266 1.50 7.91 -32.22
C SER A 266 0.25 8.81 -32.22
N GLU A 267 -0.44 8.94 -31.08
CA GLU A 267 -1.58 9.85 -30.92
C GLU A 267 -1.14 11.30 -30.61
N LEU A 268 0.11 11.54 -30.17
CA LEU A 268 0.65 12.88 -29.91
C LEU A 268 0.79 13.69 -31.21
N ILE A 269 1.16 13.02 -32.31
CA ILE A 269 1.44 13.65 -33.61
C ILE A 269 0.14 14.05 -34.34
N ARG A 270 -1.02 13.50 -33.92
CA ARG A 270 -2.29 13.59 -34.66
C ARG A 270 -3.35 14.52 -34.08
N ARG A 271 -3.09 15.24 -32.97
CA ARG A 271 -4.13 16.04 -32.30
C ARG A 271 -3.87 17.55 -32.36
N ASP A 272 -4.87 18.26 -32.87
CA ASP A 272 -5.10 19.67 -32.56
C ASP A 272 -5.61 19.84 -31.12
N HIS A 273 -5.36 21.02 -30.54
CA HIS A 273 -5.61 21.30 -29.12
C HIS A 273 -7.10 21.19 -28.77
N PRO A 274 -7.48 20.66 -27.58
CA PRO A 274 -8.89 20.64 -27.17
C PRO A 274 -9.48 22.07 -27.15
N GLU A 275 -10.59 22.26 -27.87
CA GLU A 275 -11.24 23.55 -28.07
C GLU A 275 -12.13 23.95 -26.88
N SER A 276 -12.54 22.99 -26.03
CA SER A 276 -13.38 23.19 -24.84
C SER A 276 -12.76 22.65 -23.56
N ALA A 277 -13.37 22.96 -22.39
CA ALA A 277 -12.94 22.46 -21.08
C ALA A 277 -13.20 20.95 -21.04
N ASP A 278 -12.31 20.19 -21.67
CA ASP A 278 -12.55 18.78 -21.96
C ASP A 278 -12.14 17.95 -20.76
N ILE A 279 -13.16 17.41 -20.09
CA ILE A 279 -12.99 16.38 -19.09
C ILE A 279 -12.78 15.08 -19.85
N SER A 280 -11.57 14.54 -19.80
CA SER A 280 -11.30 13.19 -20.29
C SER A 280 -11.15 12.26 -19.08
N ILE A 281 -11.98 11.21 -19.06
CA ILE A 281 -11.88 10.12 -18.10
C ILE A 281 -11.12 8.99 -18.81
N ALA A 282 -9.97 8.61 -18.27
CA ALA A 282 -9.19 7.48 -18.74
C ALA A 282 -9.07 6.44 -17.63
N ASN A 283 -9.25 5.15 -17.96
CA ASN A 283 -9.01 4.06 -17.02
C ASN A 283 -7.66 3.42 -17.35
N MET A 284 -6.74 3.37 -16.38
CA MET A 284 -5.41 2.76 -16.53
C MET A 284 -5.05 2.00 -15.26
N LEU A 285 -4.69 0.71 -15.34
CA LEU A 285 -4.37 -0.13 -14.16
C LEU A 285 -5.44 -0.12 -13.05
N GLY A 286 -6.73 -0.05 -13.41
CA GLY A 286 -7.83 0.08 -12.45
C GLY A 286 -7.95 1.48 -11.79
N ILE A 287 -7.20 2.46 -12.28
CA ILE A 287 -7.19 3.86 -11.82
C ILE A 287 -8.04 4.70 -12.78
N THR A 288 -8.96 5.51 -12.23
CA THR A 288 -9.76 6.46 -13.00
C THR A 288 -9.08 7.82 -12.98
N ILE A 289 -8.42 8.15 -14.09
CA ILE A 289 -7.75 9.43 -14.26
C ILE A 289 -8.78 10.43 -14.79
N VAL A 290 -8.99 11.50 -14.03
CA VAL A 290 -9.84 12.64 -14.41
C VAL A 290 -8.92 13.78 -14.83
N ASN A 291 -8.79 13.97 -16.14
CA ASN A 291 -8.07 15.12 -16.67
C ASN A 291 -8.98 16.35 -16.65
N TRP A 292 -8.56 17.40 -15.96
CA TRP A 292 -9.31 18.64 -15.81
C TRP A 292 -8.55 19.82 -16.41
N ASP A 293 -8.93 20.24 -17.62
CA ASP A 293 -8.38 21.44 -18.25
C ASP A 293 -9.19 22.69 -17.90
N VAL A 294 -8.60 23.55 -17.06
CA VAL A 294 -9.24 24.81 -16.62
C VAL A 294 -9.12 25.85 -17.72
N ASN A 295 -10.13 25.90 -18.60
CA ASN A 295 -10.15 26.86 -19.71
C ASN A 295 -10.49 28.29 -19.28
N LYS A 296 -10.00 29.25 -20.11
CA LYS A 296 -10.06 30.71 -19.92
C LYS A 296 -11.48 31.33 -19.79
N ARG A 297 -12.55 30.56 -20.00
CA ARG A 297 -13.94 31.05 -19.96
C ARG A 297 -14.66 30.79 -18.63
N ILE A 298 -14.05 30.07 -17.69
CA ILE A 298 -14.61 29.92 -16.35
C ILE A 298 -14.24 31.16 -15.54
N ILE A 299 -15.21 32.08 -15.47
CA ILE A 299 -15.22 33.22 -14.57
C ILE A 299 -14.88 32.71 -13.14
N PRO A 300 -14.10 33.45 -12.34
CA PRO A 300 -13.78 33.08 -10.95
C PRO A 300 -14.98 32.71 -10.09
N SER A 301 -16.20 33.17 -10.43
CA SER A 301 -17.45 32.85 -9.76
C SER A 301 -17.89 31.38 -9.90
N ASN A 302 -17.68 30.74 -11.07
CA ASN A 302 -18.09 29.34 -11.32
C ASN A 302 -16.99 28.32 -11.00
N PHE A 303 -15.74 28.77 -10.84
CA PHE A 303 -14.61 27.92 -10.44
C PHE A 303 -14.87 27.29 -9.06
N ARG A 304 -15.58 28.00 -8.16
CA ARG A 304 -15.92 27.51 -6.82
C ARG A 304 -16.76 26.24 -6.87
N THR A 305 -17.93 26.30 -7.50
CA THR A 305 -18.89 25.18 -7.58
C THR A 305 -18.34 23.98 -8.34
N GLN A 306 -17.55 24.22 -9.39
CA GLN A 306 -16.95 23.13 -10.18
C GLN A 306 -15.75 22.49 -9.45
N SER A 307 -14.88 23.28 -8.82
CA SER A 307 -13.73 22.75 -8.09
C SER A 307 -14.15 21.86 -6.92
N GLU A 308 -15.27 22.15 -6.25
CA GLU A 308 -15.82 21.31 -5.19
C GLU A 308 -16.17 19.90 -5.71
N ILE A 309 -16.83 19.80 -6.86
CA ILE A 309 -17.19 18.52 -7.49
C ILE A 309 -15.95 17.74 -7.97
N TYR A 310 -14.97 18.43 -8.55
CA TYR A 310 -13.77 17.76 -9.09
C TYR A 310 -12.77 17.35 -8.01
N LEU A 311 -12.66 18.11 -6.93
CA LEU A 311 -11.78 17.78 -5.81
C LEU A 311 -12.42 16.80 -4.84
N TYR A 312 -13.75 16.66 -4.84
CA TYR A 312 -14.43 15.64 -4.04
C TYR A 312 -13.91 14.24 -4.40
N ASP A 313 -13.55 13.47 -3.38
CA ASP A 313 -12.96 12.12 -3.47
C ASP A 313 -11.68 12.01 -4.33
N ALA A 314 -11.02 13.11 -4.66
CA ALA A 314 -9.74 13.04 -5.36
C ALA A 314 -8.65 12.50 -4.43
N ASN A 315 -7.91 11.50 -4.89
CA ASN A 315 -6.85 10.85 -4.11
C ASN A 315 -5.47 11.49 -4.34
N LEU A 316 -5.24 12.08 -5.52
CA LEU A 316 -3.98 12.72 -5.89
C LEU A 316 -4.23 13.81 -6.93
N ILE A 317 -3.46 14.91 -6.84
CA ILE A 317 -3.50 15.98 -7.83
C ILE A 317 -2.12 16.12 -8.49
N TYR A 318 -2.08 16.09 -9.81
CA TYR A 318 -0.95 16.57 -10.60
C TYR A 318 -1.25 17.99 -11.08
N TYR A 319 -0.54 18.96 -10.54
CA TYR A 319 -0.65 20.37 -10.93
C TYR A 319 0.46 20.72 -11.92
N PHE A 320 0.11 21.03 -13.16
CA PHE A 320 1.05 21.30 -14.23
C PHE A 320 1.37 22.80 -14.36
N VAL A 321 2.66 23.09 -14.41
CA VAL A 321 3.25 24.39 -14.70
C VAL A 321 4.07 24.26 -15.98
N ASP A 322 3.92 25.23 -16.89
CA ASP A 322 4.73 25.29 -18.10
C ASP A 322 6.10 25.89 -17.75
N GLY A 323 7.16 25.07 -17.85
CA GLY A 323 8.53 25.45 -17.49
C GLY A 323 9.15 26.49 -18.42
N THR A 324 8.62 26.68 -19.63
CA THR A 324 9.16 27.64 -20.61
C THR A 324 8.37 28.95 -20.69
N ASN A 325 7.25 29.08 -19.95
CA ASN A 325 6.34 30.22 -20.10
C ASN A 325 6.15 31.04 -18.81
N LEU A 326 7.12 31.90 -18.50
CA LEU A 326 7.06 32.82 -17.36
C LEU A 326 5.88 33.80 -17.42
N SER A 327 5.45 34.20 -18.63
CA SER A 327 4.36 35.19 -18.79
C SER A 327 3.04 34.72 -18.16
N GLN A 328 2.84 33.39 -18.08
CA GLN A 328 1.64 32.78 -17.51
C GLN A 328 1.81 32.35 -16.05
N LEU A 329 3.02 32.47 -15.47
CA LEU A 329 3.32 32.01 -14.12
C LEU A 329 2.43 32.66 -13.06
N ALA A 330 2.25 33.98 -13.14
CA ALA A 330 1.37 34.72 -12.23
C ALA A 330 -0.08 34.22 -12.26
N LYS A 331 -0.57 33.83 -13.45
CA LYS A 331 -1.91 33.28 -13.61
C LYS A 331 -2.00 31.85 -13.04
N SER A 332 -1.01 31.02 -13.30
CA SER A 332 -0.92 29.66 -12.75
C SER A 332 -0.94 29.70 -11.23
N LYS A 333 -0.12 30.57 -10.60
CA LYS A 333 -0.11 30.78 -9.15
C LYS A 333 -1.49 31.11 -8.58
N LYS A 334 -2.23 32.03 -9.21
CA LYS A 334 -3.59 32.40 -8.76
C LYS A 334 -4.55 31.21 -8.79
N ILE A 335 -4.48 30.37 -9.82
CA ILE A 335 -5.31 29.15 -9.93
C ILE A 335 -4.90 28.14 -8.85
N PHE A 336 -3.59 27.90 -8.69
CA PHE A 336 -3.05 27.00 -7.66
C PHE A 336 -3.48 27.41 -6.25
N GLU A 337 -3.31 28.69 -5.90
CA GLU A 337 -3.74 29.22 -4.59
C GLU A 337 -5.26 29.14 -4.41
N SER A 338 -6.05 29.38 -5.47
CA SER A 338 -7.51 29.21 -5.43
C SER A 338 -7.91 27.77 -5.11
N MET A 339 -7.26 26.80 -5.77
CA MET A 339 -7.48 25.37 -5.52
C MET A 339 -7.16 25.00 -4.07
N LEU A 340 -6.00 25.40 -3.55
CA LEU A 340 -5.59 25.11 -2.18
C LEU A 340 -6.53 25.74 -1.14
N ARG A 341 -7.01 26.97 -1.39
CA ARG A 341 -8.00 27.61 -0.53
C ARG A 341 -9.31 26.83 -0.49
N ASN A 342 -9.75 26.30 -1.62
CA ASN A 342 -10.99 25.50 -1.67
C ASN A 342 -10.80 24.16 -0.95
N MET A 343 -9.67 23.47 -1.14
CA MET A 343 -9.34 22.27 -0.38
C MET A 343 -9.38 22.52 1.14
N LYS A 344 -8.75 23.60 1.60
CA LYS A 344 -8.76 23.99 3.02
C LYS A 344 -10.16 24.28 3.55
N LYS A 345 -11.01 24.97 2.77
CA LYS A 345 -12.41 25.25 3.14
C LYS A 345 -13.25 23.98 3.26
N LEU A 346 -13.01 22.99 2.40
CA LEU A 346 -13.69 21.71 2.43
C LEU A 346 -13.12 20.74 3.47
N GLY A 347 -12.03 21.11 4.16
CA GLY A 347 -11.33 20.22 5.10
C GLY A 347 -10.65 19.02 4.43
N ILE A 348 -10.38 19.09 3.12
CA ILE A 348 -9.79 17.99 2.35
C ILE A 348 -8.28 18.17 2.29
N SER A 349 -7.53 17.10 2.56
CA SER A 349 -6.09 17.04 2.40
C SER A 349 -5.75 16.01 1.32
N ILE A 350 -5.35 16.49 0.14
CA ILE A 350 -4.97 15.65 -1.00
C ILE A 350 -3.50 15.91 -1.29
N PRO A 351 -2.65 14.88 -1.46
CA PRO A 351 -1.28 15.09 -1.90
C PRO A 351 -1.22 15.75 -3.29
N ILE A 352 -0.26 16.64 -3.47
CA ILE A 352 -0.10 17.41 -4.72
C ILE A 352 1.30 17.25 -5.27
N PHE A 353 1.37 16.86 -6.54
CA PHE A 353 2.59 16.77 -7.32
C PHE A 353 2.60 17.92 -8.31
N ILE A 354 3.59 18.80 -8.20
CA ILE A 354 3.74 19.95 -9.07
C ILE A 354 4.68 19.55 -10.21
N ILE A 355 4.11 19.42 -11.40
CA ILE A 355 4.81 19.01 -12.61
C ILE A 355 5.27 20.25 -13.36
N ILE A 356 6.57 20.51 -13.37
CA ILE A 356 7.21 21.52 -14.20
C ILE A 356 7.49 20.85 -15.54
N SER A 357 6.58 21.07 -16.49
CA SER A 357 6.60 20.44 -17.81
C SER A 357 7.48 21.19 -18.81
N LYS A 358 7.88 20.51 -19.89
CA LYS A 358 8.69 21.04 -21.00
C LYS A 358 10.10 21.49 -20.57
N ILE A 359 10.67 20.81 -19.58
CA ILE A 359 12.07 20.98 -19.21
C ILE A 359 12.85 19.98 -20.04
N ASP A 360 13.11 20.35 -21.29
CA ASP A 360 13.75 19.48 -22.27
C ASP A 360 15.27 19.44 -22.01
N GLN A 361 15.89 18.29 -22.29
CA GLN A 361 17.28 17.97 -21.94
C GLN A 361 18.30 18.99 -22.46
N ASP A 362 18.09 19.41 -23.71
CA ASP A 362 18.91 20.35 -24.46
C ASP A 362 18.97 21.75 -23.80
N ILE A 363 17.88 22.17 -23.17
CA ILE A 363 17.78 23.47 -22.50
C ILE A 363 17.85 23.36 -20.96
N SER A 364 17.77 22.15 -20.41
CA SER A 364 17.61 21.92 -18.96
C SER A 364 18.77 22.47 -18.12
N GLU A 365 19.98 22.45 -18.66
CA GLU A 365 21.19 22.97 -18.01
C GLU A 365 21.48 24.45 -18.32
N GLU A 366 20.68 25.08 -19.17
CA GLU A 366 20.85 26.50 -19.45
C GLU A 366 20.58 27.31 -18.16
N PRO A 367 21.46 28.27 -17.80
CA PRO A 367 21.32 29.05 -16.57
C PRO A 367 19.97 29.77 -16.47
N GLU A 368 19.41 30.19 -17.61
CA GLU A 368 18.10 30.84 -17.67
C GLU A 368 16.96 29.88 -17.31
N ILE A 369 16.95 28.67 -17.87
CA ILE A 369 15.95 27.64 -17.56
C ILE A 369 16.08 27.18 -16.10
N ARG A 370 17.31 26.93 -15.62
CA ARG A 370 17.54 26.59 -14.20
C ARG A 370 17.04 27.68 -13.26
N LYS A 371 17.24 28.95 -13.61
CA LYS A 371 16.69 30.10 -12.86
C LYS A 371 15.17 30.08 -12.86
N ILE A 372 14.53 29.84 -14.01
CA ILE A 372 13.07 29.72 -14.14
C ILE A 372 12.52 28.60 -13.25
N VAL A 373 13.09 27.40 -13.34
CA VAL A 373 12.70 26.24 -12.52
C VAL A 373 12.83 26.56 -11.04
N THR A 374 13.92 27.20 -10.63
CA THR A 374 14.16 27.61 -9.25
C THR A 374 13.13 28.65 -8.78
N THR A 375 12.80 29.63 -9.63
CA THR A 375 11.72 30.60 -9.36
C THR A 375 10.37 29.90 -9.18
N ILE A 376 10.00 28.99 -10.09
CA ILE A 376 8.75 28.22 -10.00
C ILE A 376 8.71 27.44 -8.68
N LYS A 377 9.76 26.67 -8.36
CA LYS A 377 9.84 25.89 -7.11
C LYS A 377 9.68 26.78 -5.88
N SER A 378 10.40 27.89 -5.82
CA SER A 378 10.34 28.83 -4.69
C SER A 378 8.94 29.44 -4.52
N GLU A 379 8.37 29.98 -5.60
CA GLU A 379 7.08 30.65 -5.53
C GLU A 379 5.94 29.69 -5.20
N PHE A 380 5.89 28.51 -5.82
CA PHE A 380 4.87 27.52 -5.53
C PHE A 380 5.03 26.91 -4.13
N SER A 381 6.27 26.70 -3.66
CA SER A 381 6.52 26.25 -2.27
C SER A 381 5.99 27.25 -1.26
N SER A 382 6.23 28.54 -1.48
CA SER A 382 5.75 29.61 -0.60
C SER A 382 4.22 29.65 -0.48
N ILE A 383 3.51 29.27 -1.56
CA ILE A 383 2.05 29.16 -1.56
C ILE A 383 1.63 27.85 -0.89
N ALA A 384 2.19 26.71 -1.30
CA ALA A 384 1.83 25.38 -0.82
C ALA A 384 2.00 25.24 0.70
N LEU A 385 3.12 25.70 1.25
CA LEU A 385 3.44 25.63 2.68
C LEU A 385 2.43 26.37 3.58
N LYS A 386 1.65 27.32 3.04
CA LYS A 386 0.55 27.98 3.77
C LYS A 386 -0.66 27.07 4.00
N TYR A 387 -0.80 26.00 3.22
CA TYR A 387 -1.99 25.15 3.20
C TYR A 387 -1.70 23.68 3.52
N MET A 388 -0.52 23.16 3.20
CA MET A 388 -0.18 21.75 3.35
C MET A 388 1.32 21.52 3.54
N LYS A 389 1.68 20.36 4.08
CA LYS A 389 3.09 19.94 4.26
C LYS A 389 3.59 18.98 3.18
N ASN A 390 2.68 18.26 2.52
CA ASN A 390 3.02 17.14 1.65
C ASN A 390 2.81 17.51 0.17
N PHE A 391 3.86 18.01 -0.48
CA PHE A 391 3.91 18.22 -1.92
C PHE A 391 5.31 17.91 -2.46
N LYS A 392 5.39 17.57 -3.75
CA LYS A 392 6.64 17.27 -4.45
C LYS A 392 6.70 18.00 -5.79
N PHE A 393 7.90 18.31 -6.26
CA PHE A 393 8.14 18.82 -7.60
C PHE A 393 8.74 17.74 -8.48
N PHE A 394 8.34 17.73 -9.75
CA PHE A 394 8.99 16.94 -10.79
C PHE A 394 9.23 17.81 -12.01
N GLU A 395 10.43 17.73 -12.57
CA GLU A 395 10.77 18.29 -13.87
C GLU A 395 10.53 17.20 -14.91
N THR A 396 9.79 17.52 -15.98
CA THR A 396 9.37 16.52 -16.94
C THR A 396 9.47 17.03 -18.38
N SER A 397 9.85 16.12 -19.27
CA SER A 397 9.85 16.32 -20.71
C SER A 397 9.18 15.15 -21.42
N ILE A 398 8.45 15.43 -22.51
CA ILE A 398 7.90 14.39 -23.38
C ILE A 398 8.98 13.70 -24.23
N PHE A 399 10.14 14.36 -24.40
CA PHE A 399 11.31 13.77 -25.04
C PHE A 399 12.09 12.86 -24.08
N GLU A 400 11.78 12.93 -22.78
CA GLU A 400 12.31 12.06 -21.74
C GLU A 400 11.18 11.32 -21.01
N PRO A 401 10.60 10.26 -21.63
CA PRO A 401 9.51 9.49 -21.03
C PRO A 401 9.77 9.03 -19.60
N THR A 402 11.04 8.81 -19.25
CA THR A 402 11.48 8.39 -17.91
C THR A 402 11.12 9.41 -16.84
N THR A 403 11.30 10.70 -17.10
CA THR A 403 10.93 11.78 -16.18
C THR A 403 9.42 11.78 -15.88
N ILE A 404 8.61 11.53 -16.92
CA ILE A 404 7.16 11.42 -16.83
C ILE A 404 6.75 10.17 -16.05
N LEU A 405 7.33 9.01 -16.38
CA LEU A 405 7.06 7.75 -15.71
C LEU A 405 7.47 7.80 -14.24
N THR A 406 8.60 8.41 -13.90
CA THR A 406 9.05 8.59 -12.51
C THR A 406 8.08 9.48 -11.73
N ALA A 407 7.67 10.61 -12.30
CA ALA A 407 6.70 11.51 -11.68
C ALA A 407 5.35 10.81 -11.47
N PHE A 408 4.88 10.07 -12.47
CA PHE A 408 3.62 9.35 -12.41
C PHE A 408 3.68 8.18 -11.40
N SER A 409 4.74 7.38 -11.45
CA SER A 409 4.95 6.23 -10.55
C SER A 409 5.01 6.68 -9.10
N ASN A 410 5.76 7.75 -8.80
CA ASN A 410 5.83 8.30 -7.43
C ASN A 410 4.43 8.63 -6.87
N GLY A 411 3.54 9.14 -7.72
CA GLY A 411 2.18 9.47 -7.28
C GLY A 411 1.31 8.24 -7.13
N ILE A 412 1.42 7.24 -8.02
CA ILE A 412 0.68 5.98 -7.88
C ILE A 412 1.14 5.21 -6.64
N THR A 413 2.45 5.11 -6.41
CA THR A 413 3.04 4.45 -5.24
C THR A 413 2.55 5.08 -3.95
N LEU A 414 2.36 6.41 -3.89
CA LEU A 414 1.81 7.09 -2.73
C LEU A 414 0.37 6.65 -2.39
N LEU A 415 -0.41 6.25 -3.40
CA LEU A 415 -1.79 5.76 -3.23
C LEU A 415 -1.87 4.27 -2.93
N SER A 416 -0.72 3.59 -2.94
CA SER A 416 -0.60 2.17 -2.69
C SER A 416 -0.58 1.94 -1.16
N PRO A 417 -1.57 1.21 -0.60
CA PRO A 417 -1.61 0.96 0.85
C PRO A 417 -0.51 0.00 1.31
N ASN A 418 0.10 -0.74 0.39
CA ASN A 418 1.21 -1.64 0.67
C ASN A 418 2.58 -1.03 0.36
N ARG A 419 2.64 0.29 0.14
CA ARG A 419 3.90 0.99 -0.14
C ARG A 419 4.92 0.77 0.96
N ASP A 420 4.53 1.05 2.21
CA ASP A 420 5.45 1.05 3.35
C ASP A 420 6.05 -0.34 3.60
N ILE A 421 5.23 -1.40 3.48
CA ILE A 421 5.70 -2.78 3.62
C ILE A 421 6.58 -3.22 2.46
N ALA A 422 6.29 -2.78 1.24
CA ALA A 422 7.12 -3.02 0.07
C ALA A 422 8.50 -2.35 0.23
N GLU A 423 8.53 -1.06 0.59
CA GLU A 423 9.78 -0.31 0.84
C GLU A 423 10.58 -0.94 1.99
N PHE A 424 9.91 -1.35 3.08
CA PHE A 424 10.53 -2.08 4.17
C PHE A 424 11.20 -3.37 3.68
N LYS A 425 10.51 -4.18 2.87
CA LYS A 425 11.07 -5.39 2.29
C LYS A 425 12.24 -5.12 1.36
N LEU A 426 12.14 -4.16 0.45
CA LEU A 426 13.28 -3.78 -0.39
C LEU A 426 14.48 -3.36 0.46
N LYS A 427 14.27 -2.60 1.54
CA LYS A 427 15.33 -2.25 2.48
C LYS A 427 15.97 -3.48 3.14
N GLU A 428 15.17 -4.45 3.55
CA GLU A 428 15.70 -5.69 4.13
C GLU A 428 16.54 -6.49 3.13
N TYR A 429 15.98 -6.73 1.94
CA TYR A 429 16.66 -7.49 0.90
C TYR A 429 17.88 -6.77 0.33
N SER A 430 17.88 -5.44 0.29
CA SER A 430 19.06 -4.67 -0.09
C SER A 430 20.23 -4.94 0.86
N LYS A 431 19.98 -5.07 2.17
CA LYS A 431 21.04 -5.45 3.12
C LYS A 431 21.51 -6.88 2.88
N LEU A 432 20.59 -7.82 2.68
CA LEU A 432 20.92 -9.25 2.46
C LEU A 432 21.68 -9.47 1.15
N LEU A 433 21.32 -8.74 0.10
CA LEU A 433 21.94 -8.79 -1.21
C LEU A 433 23.18 -7.89 -1.34
N ASN A 434 23.52 -7.12 -0.30
CA ASN A 434 24.49 -6.04 -0.36
C ASN A 434 24.23 -5.09 -1.55
N ALA A 435 22.96 -4.78 -1.82
CA ALA A 435 22.54 -3.95 -2.94
C ALA A 435 22.56 -2.46 -2.56
N SER A 436 23.14 -1.62 -3.40
CA SER A 436 23.03 -0.17 -3.36
C SER A 436 21.59 0.30 -3.53
N ALA A 437 20.84 -0.34 -4.43
CA ALA A 437 19.45 -0.04 -4.69
C ALA A 437 18.68 -1.26 -5.22
N LEU A 438 17.38 -1.30 -4.95
CA LEU A 438 16.42 -2.27 -5.47
C LEU A 438 15.18 -1.53 -5.95
N ILE A 439 14.68 -1.90 -7.13
CA ILE A 439 13.52 -1.23 -7.76
C ILE A 439 12.59 -2.29 -8.31
N LEU A 440 11.32 -2.16 -7.93
CA LEU A 440 10.23 -3.00 -8.41
C LEU A 440 9.39 -2.23 -9.42
N PHE A 441 9.22 -2.75 -10.63
CA PHE A 441 8.42 -2.10 -11.66
C PHE A 441 7.64 -3.09 -12.51
N ASN A 442 6.58 -2.65 -13.20
CA ASN A 442 5.81 -3.50 -14.10
C ASN A 442 6.31 -3.44 -15.56
N ASP A 443 5.69 -4.22 -16.44
CA ASP A 443 5.89 -4.20 -17.90
C ASP A 443 5.74 -2.83 -18.58
N ASN A 444 4.95 -1.95 -17.96
CA ASN A 444 4.77 -0.57 -18.39
C ASN A 444 5.85 0.38 -17.85
N GLY A 445 6.84 -0.12 -17.11
CA GLY A 445 7.92 0.66 -16.53
C GLY A 445 7.47 1.52 -15.34
N LEU A 446 6.30 1.23 -14.78
CA LEU A 446 5.81 1.94 -13.60
C LEU A 446 6.46 1.36 -12.35
N VAL A 447 7.16 2.22 -11.62
CA VAL A 447 7.79 1.86 -10.35
C VAL A 447 6.70 1.67 -9.31
N ILE A 448 6.68 0.49 -8.71
CA ILE A 448 5.73 0.11 -7.66
C ILE A 448 6.33 0.45 -6.29
N ALA A 449 7.61 0.09 -6.10
CA ALA A 449 8.38 0.39 -4.90
C ALA A 449 9.86 0.48 -5.23
N GLU A 450 10.60 1.27 -4.46
CA GLU A 450 12.04 1.42 -4.61
C GLU A 450 12.71 1.60 -3.25
N TYR A 451 13.98 1.21 -3.17
CA TYR A 451 14.85 1.49 -2.03
C TYR A 451 16.26 1.75 -2.51
N ALA A 452 16.88 2.81 -2.00
CA ALA A 452 18.30 3.12 -2.15
C ALA A 452 18.96 3.23 -0.76
N SER A 453 20.12 2.60 -0.62
CA SER A 453 20.89 2.57 0.63
C SER A 453 21.71 3.85 0.87
N ASP A 454 22.02 4.59 -0.19
CA ASP A 454 22.87 5.79 -0.15
C ASP A 454 22.14 6.97 -0.82
N PRO A 455 21.96 8.12 -0.13
CA PRO A 455 21.39 9.33 -0.71
C PRO A 455 22.17 9.92 -1.89
N ALA A 456 23.49 9.68 -1.99
CA ALA A 456 24.25 10.05 -3.19
C ALA A 456 23.83 9.19 -4.39
N PHE A 457 23.44 7.94 -4.13
CA PHE A 457 22.87 7.06 -5.13
C PHE A 457 21.54 7.60 -5.63
N ASP A 458 20.73 8.36 -4.88
CA ASP A 458 19.47 8.97 -5.39
C ASP A 458 19.69 9.85 -6.66
N MET A 459 20.84 10.53 -6.77
CA MET A 459 21.19 11.31 -7.97
C MET A 459 21.66 10.41 -9.13
N THR A 460 22.54 9.44 -8.86
CA THR A 460 23.00 8.45 -9.86
C THR A 460 21.87 7.48 -10.26
N HIS A 461 20.91 7.26 -9.38
CA HIS A 461 19.70 6.45 -9.51
C HIS A 461 18.75 7.09 -10.51
N ASN A 462 18.58 8.41 -10.50
CA ASN A 462 17.84 9.10 -11.55
C ASN A 462 18.50 8.91 -12.93
N TYR A 463 19.84 8.96 -12.99
CA TYR A 463 20.58 8.71 -14.23
C TYR A 463 20.52 7.25 -14.68
N LEU A 464 20.66 6.29 -13.76
CA LEU A 464 20.61 4.86 -14.05
C LEU A 464 19.18 4.40 -14.35
N LEU A 465 18.17 4.90 -13.65
CA LEU A 465 16.76 4.70 -14.00
C LEU A 465 16.47 5.27 -15.37
N LYS A 466 16.98 6.47 -15.67
CA LYS A 466 16.90 7.05 -16.99
C LYS A 466 17.52 6.12 -18.03
N TYR A 467 18.74 5.63 -17.83
CA TYR A 467 19.38 4.66 -18.72
C TYR A 467 18.60 3.35 -18.83
N VAL A 468 18.18 2.75 -17.72
CA VAL A 468 17.40 1.50 -17.69
C VAL A 468 16.08 1.68 -18.41
N PHE A 469 15.33 2.75 -18.17
CA PHE A 469 14.03 2.97 -18.81
C PHE A 469 14.16 3.47 -20.26
N GLU A 470 15.16 4.27 -20.61
CA GLU A 470 15.46 4.67 -22.00
C GLU A 470 15.95 3.48 -22.82
N THR A 471 16.80 2.62 -22.23
CA THR A 471 17.38 1.44 -22.90
C THR A 471 16.41 0.25 -22.93
N LEU A 472 15.60 0.02 -21.88
CA LEU A 472 14.72 -1.15 -21.76
C LEU A 472 13.24 -0.88 -22.09
N GLY A 473 12.79 0.37 -22.01
CA GLY A 473 11.35 0.72 -22.01
C GLY A 473 10.60 0.53 -23.34
N PRO A 474 11.07 1.04 -24.50
CA PRO A 474 10.22 1.06 -25.70
C PRO A 474 10.49 -0.02 -26.76
N GLN A 475 11.74 -0.49 -26.90
CA GLN A 475 12.10 -1.42 -27.99
C GLN A 475 12.49 -2.81 -27.49
N TYR A 476 12.93 -2.94 -26.24
CA TYR A 476 13.49 -4.20 -25.75
C TYR A 476 12.51 -5.17 -25.13
N ILE A 477 11.25 -4.89 -24.78
CA ILE A 477 10.32 -6.02 -24.50
C ILE A 477 9.97 -6.78 -25.79
N GLY A 478 9.88 -6.07 -26.93
CA GLY A 478 9.72 -6.67 -28.25
C GLY A 478 11.01 -7.28 -28.81
N ILE A 479 12.14 -6.58 -28.66
CA ILE A 479 13.46 -7.10 -29.05
C ILE A 479 13.95 -8.20 -28.09
N PHE A 480 13.65 -8.21 -26.79
CA PHE A 480 13.90 -9.35 -25.88
C PHE A 480 13.07 -10.56 -26.29
N LYS A 481 11.79 -10.39 -26.65
CA LYS A 481 11.00 -11.51 -27.18
C LYS A 481 11.64 -12.12 -28.44
N ASN A 482 12.24 -11.30 -29.30
CA ASN A 482 12.94 -11.78 -30.50
C ASN A 482 14.36 -12.31 -30.20
N LEU A 483 15.13 -11.69 -29.30
CA LEU A 483 16.47 -12.11 -28.86
C LEU A 483 16.45 -13.34 -27.94
N ILE A 484 15.35 -13.63 -27.26
CA ILE A 484 15.16 -14.91 -26.56
C ILE A 484 14.91 -16.04 -27.58
N THR A 485 14.37 -15.71 -28.76
CA THR A 485 14.22 -16.68 -29.86
C THR A 485 15.55 -16.90 -30.60
N GLU A 486 16.46 -15.92 -30.59
CA GLU A 486 17.80 -16.02 -31.16
C GLU A 486 18.89 -15.79 -30.09
N LYS A 487 19.39 -16.89 -29.51
CA LYS A 487 20.58 -17.01 -28.63
C LYS A 487 21.57 -15.84 -28.77
N CYS A 488 21.46 -14.81 -27.93
CA CYS A 488 22.47 -13.76 -27.84
C CYS A 488 22.74 -13.37 -26.38
N LEU A 489 23.87 -13.88 -25.87
CA LEU A 489 24.63 -13.31 -24.76
C LEU A 489 25.27 -12.02 -25.27
N ILE A 490 24.87 -10.86 -24.74
CA ILE A 490 25.64 -9.63 -25.00
C ILE A 490 26.83 -9.62 -24.04
N GLU A 491 27.97 -10.07 -24.58
CA GLU A 491 29.31 -9.89 -24.04
C GLU A 491 29.77 -8.46 -24.28
N THR A 492 29.97 -7.68 -23.22
CA THR A 492 30.86 -6.52 -23.29
C THR A 492 32.30 -7.02 -23.22
N ARG A 493 32.95 -7.10 -24.39
CA ARG A 493 34.42 -7.20 -24.62
C ARG A 493 35.23 -6.56 -23.48
N ASN A 494 36.24 -7.18 -22.86
CA ASN A 494 37.41 -7.77 -23.52
C ASN A 494 38.24 -8.71 -22.62
N ASP A 495 37.63 -9.43 -21.69
CA ASP A 495 38.28 -10.54 -20.98
C ASP A 495 37.16 -11.44 -20.48
N THR A 496 36.87 -12.57 -21.15
CA THR A 496 36.31 -13.80 -20.55
C THR A 496 35.92 -14.85 -21.57
N ASP A 497 36.73 -15.90 -21.69
CA ASP A 497 36.34 -17.17 -22.33
C ASP A 497 35.68 -18.17 -21.36
N ASN A 498 35.38 -17.80 -20.10
CA ASN A 498 34.89 -18.76 -19.08
C ASN A 498 33.62 -18.36 -18.30
N ILE A 499 32.99 -17.21 -18.53
CA ILE A 499 31.83 -16.78 -17.70
C ILE A 499 30.48 -17.28 -18.22
N SER A 500 30.34 -17.56 -19.52
CA SER A 500 29.07 -17.90 -20.16
C SER A 500 28.52 -19.28 -19.74
N GLU A 501 29.37 -20.31 -19.75
CA GLU A 501 28.94 -21.71 -19.57
C GLU A 501 28.69 -22.09 -18.10
N ASP A 502 29.43 -21.47 -17.18
CA ASP A 502 29.18 -21.60 -15.75
C ASP A 502 27.89 -20.87 -15.35
N PHE A 503 27.44 -19.85 -16.09
CA PHE A 503 26.28 -19.03 -15.72
C PHE A 503 24.92 -19.59 -16.12
N ALA A 504 24.83 -20.34 -17.22
CA ALA A 504 23.60 -21.07 -17.55
C ALA A 504 23.26 -22.14 -16.48
N LYS A 505 24.27 -22.63 -15.76
CA LYS A 505 24.11 -23.54 -14.61
C LYS A 505 23.77 -22.82 -13.29
N LEU A 506 23.85 -21.48 -13.26
CA LEU A 506 23.78 -20.67 -12.03
C LEU A 506 22.38 -20.21 -11.64
N LEU A 507 21.38 -20.37 -12.49
CA LEU A 507 20.01 -19.95 -12.23
C LEU A 507 19.08 -21.16 -12.36
N LYS A 508 18.13 -21.32 -11.44
CA LYS A 508 17.09 -22.36 -11.57
C LYS A 508 16.21 -22.15 -12.82
N HIS A 509 16.03 -20.88 -13.18
CA HIS A 509 15.22 -20.39 -14.29
C HIS A 509 15.99 -19.26 -15.02
N PRO A 510 17.02 -19.58 -15.83
CA PRO A 510 17.80 -18.57 -16.55
C PRO A 510 16.94 -17.68 -17.48
N GLU A 511 15.78 -18.17 -17.91
CA GLU A 511 14.75 -17.42 -18.66
C GLU A 511 14.18 -16.20 -17.91
N ASP A 512 14.30 -16.17 -16.58
CA ASP A 512 13.78 -15.08 -15.76
C ASP A 512 14.78 -13.94 -15.55
N VAL A 513 16.08 -14.18 -15.81
CA VAL A 513 17.10 -13.13 -15.73
C VAL A 513 17.27 -12.49 -17.10
N LEU A 514 16.88 -11.22 -17.18
CA LEU A 514 16.85 -10.50 -18.45
C LEU A 514 18.16 -9.79 -18.72
N PHE A 515 18.78 -9.20 -17.69
CA PHE A 515 19.97 -8.38 -17.90
C PHE A 515 20.95 -8.47 -16.74
N LYS A 516 22.24 -8.64 -17.05
CA LYS A 516 23.34 -8.55 -16.11
C LYS A 516 24.51 -7.80 -16.75
N THR A 517 25.01 -6.76 -16.08
CA THR A 517 26.28 -6.11 -16.48
C THR A 517 27.15 -5.84 -15.26
N LYS A 518 28.48 -5.92 -15.45
CA LYS A 518 29.47 -5.58 -14.43
C LYS A 518 30.06 -4.21 -14.77
N LEU A 519 30.03 -3.30 -13.81
CA LEU A 519 30.65 -1.99 -13.93
C LEU A 519 32.15 -2.07 -13.61
N ASN A 520 32.90 -1.06 -14.03
CA ASN A 520 34.36 -1.00 -13.90
C ASN A 520 34.86 -1.10 -12.44
N ASP A 521 34.01 -0.76 -11.47
CA ASP A 521 34.28 -0.84 -10.03
C ASP A 521 33.95 -2.21 -9.41
N GLY A 522 33.39 -3.14 -10.20
CA GLY A 522 32.96 -4.46 -9.74
C GLY A 522 31.49 -4.56 -9.34
N ALA A 523 30.72 -3.47 -9.40
CA ALA A 523 29.28 -3.50 -9.16
C ALA A 523 28.54 -4.29 -10.25
N ILE A 524 27.42 -4.93 -9.88
CA ILE A 524 26.61 -5.72 -10.80
C ILE A 524 25.20 -5.13 -10.86
N ILE A 525 24.71 -4.88 -12.06
CA ILE A 525 23.30 -4.56 -12.30
C ILE A 525 22.61 -5.86 -12.71
N LEU A 526 21.49 -6.21 -12.06
CA LEU A 526 20.71 -7.41 -12.36
C LEU A 526 19.23 -7.06 -12.55
N ILE A 527 18.59 -7.61 -13.58
CA ILE A 527 17.15 -7.51 -13.79
C ILE A 527 16.55 -8.91 -13.83
N LYS A 528 15.62 -9.17 -12.91
CA LYS A 528 14.86 -10.43 -12.85
C LYS A 528 13.39 -10.16 -13.11
N ARG A 529 12.79 -10.89 -14.04
CA ARG A 529 11.35 -10.93 -14.28
C ARG A 529 10.69 -11.87 -13.29
N MET A 530 9.45 -11.53 -12.95
CA MET A 530 8.62 -12.19 -11.96
C MET A 530 7.21 -12.22 -12.53
N GLN A 531 6.61 -13.40 -12.58
CA GLN A 531 5.21 -13.52 -12.97
C GLN A 531 4.36 -13.59 -11.70
N ILE A 532 3.50 -12.59 -11.49
CA ILE A 532 2.54 -12.55 -10.38
C ILE A 532 1.15 -12.55 -11.02
N LEU A 533 0.46 -13.68 -10.94
CA LEU A 533 -0.79 -13.92 -11.68
C LEU A 533 -0.56 -13.65 -13.19
N ASP A 534 -1.37 -12.79 -13.81
CA ASP A 534 -1.25 -12.42 -15.21
C ASP A 534 -0.28 -11.25 -15.48
N TYR A 535 0.35 -10.70 -14.43
CA TYR A 535 1.17 -9.50 -14.52
C TYR A 535 2.66 -9.85 -14.46
N SER A 536 3.42 -9.26 -15.38
CA SER A 536 4.89 -9.31 -15.35
C SER A 536 5.44 -8.13 -14.56
N ILE A 537 6.12 -8.46 -13.47
CA ILE A 537 6.83 -7.54 -12.59
C ILE A 537 8.32 -7.80 -12.72
N TYR A 538 9.14 -6.77 -12.52
CA TYR A 538 10.57 -6.81 -12.70
C TYR A 538 11.23 -6.22 -11.46
N VAL A 539 12.31 -6.86 -11.01
CA VAL A 539 13.20 -6.33 -9.98
C VAL A 539 14.52 -5.99 -10.62
N LEU A 540 14.86 -4.70 -10.59
CA LEU A 540 16.19 -4.19 -10.90
C LEU A 540 16.98 -4.05 -9.61
N MET A 541 18.23 -4.51 -9.64
CA MET A 541 19.12 -4.55 -8.50
C MET A 541 20.47 -3.98 -8.86
N PHE A 542 21.02 -3.19 -7.95
CA PHE A 542 22.38 -2.66 -8.04
C PHE A 542 23.20 -3.29 -6.93
N LEU A 543 23.86 -4.41 -7.20
CA LEU A 543 24.64 -5.16 -6.21
C LEU A 543 26.03 -4.54 -6.06
N LYS A 544 26.44 -4.24 -4.81
CA LYS A 544 27.82 -3.86 -4.50
C LYS A 544 28.69 -5.12 -4.58
N ASN A 545 29.96 -4.95 -4.98
CA ASN A 545 31.02 -5.97 -5.07
C ASN A 545 30.70 -7.38 -4.57
N ASN A 546 30.97 -8.36 -5.41
CA ASN A 546 30.49 -9.75 -5.40
C ASN A 546 30.96 -10.60 -4.20
N ILE A 547 30.54 -10.25 -2.98
CA ILE A 547 30.83 -11.01 -1.75
C ILE A 547 29.92 -12.24 -1.65
N LEU A 548 28.71 -12.16 -2.20
CA LEU A 548 27.73 -13.25 -2.13
C LEU A 548 27.93 -14.27 -3.24
N SER A 549 27.80 -15.54 -2.89
CA SER A 549 27.71 -16.60 -3.89
C SER A 549 26.40 -16.47 -4.67
N ASN A 550 26.42 -16.92 -5.92
CA ASN A 550 25.24 -16.90 -6.78
C ASN A 550 24.06 -17.70 -6.18
N LYS A 551 24.35 -18.77 -5.43
CA LYS A 551 23.34 -19.59 -4.74
C LYS A 551 22.60 -18.77 -3.67
N GLU A 552 23.32 -17.92 -2.93
CA GLU A 552 22.73 -17.03 -1.93
C GLU A 552 21.87 -15.96 -2.59
N ILE A 553 22.36 -15.34 -3.66
CA ILE A 553 21.58 -14.35 -4.43
C ILE A 553 20.26 -14.94 -4.89
N ASN A 554 20.27 -16.14 -5.48
CA ASN A 554 19.04 -16.80 -5.93
C ASN A 554 18.08 -17.12 -4.79
N ASN A 555 18.59 -17.61 -3.67
CA ASN A 555 17.76 -17.91 -2.50
C ASN A 555 17.07 -16.65 -1.98
N TYR A 556 17.81 -15.54 -1.87
CA TYR A 556 17.22 -14.26 -1.46
C TYR A 556 16.22 -13.74 -2.50
N LEU A 557 16.50 -13.92 -3.79
CA LEU A 557 15.58 -13.50 -4.84
C LEU A 557 14.28 -14.29 -4.81
N ASP A 558 14.34 -15.62 -4.74
CA ASP A 558 13.13 -16.45 -4.71
C ASP A 558 12.24 -16.08 -3.51
N ARG A 559 12.84 -15.74 -2.37
CA ARG A 559 12.10 -15.25 -1.19
C ARG A 559 11.53 -13.85 -1.39
N LEU A 560 12.32 -12.93 -1.97
CA LEU A 560 11.83 -11.61 -2.38
C LEU A 560 10.60 -11.77 -3.28
N LEU A 561 10.64 -12.70 -4.24
CA LEU A 561 9.52 -12.98 -5.14
C LEU A 561 8.28 -13.42 -4.38
N GLU A 562 8.45 -14.33 -3.42
CA GLU A 562 7.34 -14.86 -2.62
C GLU A 562 6.69 -13.77 -1.75
N ASP A 563 7.50 -12.95 -1.08
CA ASP A 563 7.03 -11.81 -0.27
C ASP A 563 6.30 -10.78 -1.13
N PHE A 564 6.87 -10.42 -2.29
CA PHE A 564 6.24 -9.46 -3.18
C PHE A 564 5.00 -10.01 -3.88
N SER A 565 4.94 -11.30 -4.18
CA SER A 565 3.71 -11.93 -4.67
C SER A 565 2.57 -11.77 -3.67
N LYS A 566 2.83 -12.00 -2.38
CA LYS A 566 1.83 -11.81 -1.30
C LYS A 566 1.40 -10.34 -1.17
N ILE A 567 2.35 -9.41 -1.28
CA ILE A 567 2.09 -7.96 -1.19
C ILE A 567 1.31 -7.46 -2.41
N LEU A 568 1.64 -7.95 -3.61
CA LEU A 568 1.15 -7.40 -4.87
C LEU A 568 -0.16 -8.03 -5.35
N GLN A 569 -0.51 -9.23 -4.90
CA GLN A 569 -1.80 -9.87 -5.23
C GLN A 569 -3.01 -8.96 -4.95
N VAL A 570 -2.87 -8.07 -3.95
CA VAL A 570 -3.86 -7.04 -3.57
C VAL A 570 -4.15 -6.01 -4.67
N TYR A 571 -3.19 -5.72 -5.54
CA TYR A 571 -3.37 -4.74 -6.63
C TYR A 571 -4.02 -5.34 -7.87
N ILE A 572 -3.94 -6.65 -8.01
CA ILE A 572 -4.23 -7.37 -9.25
C ILE A 572 -5.65 -7.94 -9.22
N GLU A 573 -6.04 -8.54 -8.10
CA GLU A 573 -7.43 -8.95 -7.87
C GLU A 573 -8.30 -7.72 -7.64
#